data_AF-A0AA35LWL4-F1
#
_entry.id   AF-A0AA35LWL4-F1
#
_cell.length_a   1.000
_cell.length_b   1.000
_cell.length_c   1.000
_cell.angle_alpha   90.00
_cell.angle_beta   90.00
_cell.angle_gamma   90.00
#
_symmetry.space_group_name_H-M   'P 1'
#
loop_
_entity.id
_entity.type
_entity.pdbx_description
1 polymer ?
#
loop_
_entity_poly.entity_id
_entity_poly.type
_entity_poly.pdbx_seq_one_letter_code
_entity_poly.pdbx_strand_id
1 'polypeptide(L)'
;MATEIIAANIEPGSRTQGAEFQETHGQVDAPWGYLHSDFYPETPPISSSASESDLALSFINTKGFEDNPIVAVLGVGYVGSHLVETFSNNFRVIGFDVSSERVRELNEKYDTISSISISSNPRDLAQATHFLISVPTLLRPDRTIDSSYLREALRTVGMVARRGSTIVIESSVAVGMTRQLLGPLAEECGFFAGMSPERVDPGRKHPSVQSIPKIISGLDDIVPGSLESISSIYSRVFEHLVPVSTPEVAEMTKLYENCQRMVCIAYANEMADACISHGINPFEVCDAASTKPFGFMSYMPGIGVGGHCIPINPFYLLSNNSFPLLEKATKIMWSRPAAIAERAVEKLNRFGKGAVLGSRPRILVVGMAFKAGQSSLSNSPGLELAKHLVVSQQFDVTWADALVDELSIPQIKRLPDKEWCKDILEMYDIIFVCLKQCGMDLELLKELKNPKVEMWCR
;
A
#
# COMPACT_ATOMS: atom_id res chain seq x y z
N MET A 1 -51.30 14.73 0.53
CA MET A 1 -52.13 13.91 1.43
C MET A 1 -51.19 13.03 2.22
N ALA A 2 -51.13 13.29 3.52
CA ALA A 2 -50.27 12.68 4.50
C ALA A 2 -50.88 11.37 5.04
N THR A 3 -50.02 10.47 5.51
CA THR A 3 -50.27 9.44 6.54
C THR A 3 -48.89 8.87 6.88
N GLU A 4 -48.17 9.39 7.87
CA GLU A 4 -48.24 9.07 9.32
C GLU A 4 -48.10 7.56 9.62
N ILE A 5 -46.93 7.18 10.14
CA ILE A 5 -46.65 5.88 10.75
C ILE A 5 -46.41 6.12 12.25
N ILE A 6 -47.15 5.37 13.04
CA ILE A 6 -47.29 5.44 14.50
C ILE A 6 -46.05 4.86 15.19
N ALA A 7 -45.53 5.61 16.16
CA ALA A 7 -44.57 5.16 17.16
C ALA A 7 -45.31 4.49 18.33
N ALA A 8 -44.75 3.38 18.84
CA ALA A 8 -45.18 2.79 20.11
C ALA A 8 -43.94 2.51 20.99
N ASN A 9 -43.91 3.20 22.13
CA ASN A 9 -43.02 3.00 23.27
C ASN A 9 -43.37 1.70 24.01
N ILE A 10 -42.36 0.94 24.45
CA ILE A 10 -42.48 -0.01 25.56
C ILE A 10 -41.23 0.14 26.45
N GLU A 11 -41.48 0.46 27.72
CA GLU A 11 -40.52 0.55 28.83
C GLU A 11 -40.47 -0.79 29.63
N PRO A 12 -39.53 -0.97 30.58
CA PRO A 12 -38.76 -2.20 30.74
C PRO A 12 -39.28 -3.13 31.85
N GLY A 13 -39.00 -4.44 31.71
CA GLY A 13 -39.44 -5.43 32.69
C GLY A 13 -38.58 -6.70 32.76
N SER A 14 -38.12 -6.97 33.98
CA SER A 14 -37.67 -8.26 34.56
C SER A 14 -36.27 -8.80 34.23
N ARG A 15 -35.42 -8.71 35.27
CA ARG A 15 -34.21 -9.48 35.50
C ARG A 15 -34.57 -10.96 35.74
N THR A 16 -33.87 -11.86 35.06
CA THR A 16 -33.76 -13.27 35.45
C THR A 16 -32.28 -13.64 35.59
N GLN A 17 -31.96 -14.21 36.76
CA GLN A 17 -30.65 -14.72 37.15
C GLN A 17 -30.18 -15.82 36.18
N GLY A 18 -29.00 -15.62 35.59
CA GLY A 18 -28.27 -16.65 34.85
C GLY A 18 -27.14 -17.18 35.72
N ALA A 19 -27.14 -18.49 35.95
CA ALA A 19 -26.13 -19.21 36.71
C ALA A 19 -24.76 -19.16 36.01
N GLU A 20 -23.70 -18.88 36.78
CA GLU A 20 -22.31 -18.96 36.36
C GLU A 20 -21.92 -20.43 36.11
N PHE A 21 -21.68 -20.79 34.85
CA PHE A 21 -20.91 -21.98 34.50
C PHE A 21 -19.43 -21.60 34.50
N GLN A 22 -18.70 -22.04 35.53
CA GLN A 22 -17.24 -22.07 35.51
C GLN A 22 -16.79 -23.19 34.57
N GLU A 23 -16.40 -22.85 33.35
CA GLU A 23 -15.56 -23.72 32.53
C GLU A 23 -14.11 -23.59 32.98
N THR A 24 -13.62 -24.66 33.59
CA THR A 24 -12.21 -24.86 33.90
C THR A 24 -11.42 -25.02 32.61
N HIS A 25 -10.74 -23.96 32.17
CA HIS A 25 -9.70 -24.07 31.14
C HIS A 25 -8.51 -24.86 31.70
N GLY A 26 -8.47 -26.16 31.42
CA GLY A 26 -7.23 -26.89 31.42
C GLY A 26 -6.31 -26.30 30.36
N GLN A 27 -5.22 -25.65 30.80
CA GLN A 27 -4.09 -25.31 29.95
C GLN A 27 -3.55 -26.60 29.34
N VAL A 28 -3.88 -26.84 28.07
CA VAL A 28 -3.13 -27.73 27.20
C VAL A 28 -2.13 -26.83 26.48
N ASP A 29 -0.86 -26.95 26.83
CA ASP A 29 0.25 -26.26 26.17
C ASP A 29 0.20 -26.52 24.66
N ALA A 30 -0.20 -25.51 23.87
CA ALA A 30 -0.11 -25.55 22.42
C ALA A 30 1.39 -25.45 22.03
N PRO A 31 1.95 -26.35 21.19
CA PRO A 31 3.39 -26.36 20.92
C PRO A 31 3.88 -25.18 20.05
N TRP A 32 3.03 -24.21 19.73
CA TRP A 32 3.35 -23.19 18.75
C TRP A 32 2.68 -21.85 19.06
N GLY A 33 3.50 -20.85 19.41
CA GLY A 33 3.11 -19.48 19.74
C GLY A 33 2.66 -18.64 18.52
N TYR A 34 1.69 -19.14 17.76
CA TYR A 34 1.19 -18.51 16.52
C TYR A 34 0.27 -17.29 16.74
N LEU A 35 -0.07 -16.94 17.99
CA LEU A 35 -1.07 -15.90 18.29
C LEU A 35 -0.47 -14.53 18.67
N HIS A 36 0.86 -14.38 18.73
CA HIS A 36 1.50 -13.18 19.31
C HIS A 36 2.62 -12.53 18.48
N SER A 37 2.90 -12.97 17.25
CA SER A 37 3.89 -12.28 16.39
C SER A 37 3.19 -11.51 15.27
N ASP A 38 3.36 -10.19 15.25
CA ASP A 38 2.93 -9.35 14.14
C ASP A 38 3.59 -9.81 12.84
N PHE A 39 2.77 -10.08 11.83
CA PHE A 39 3.20 -10.60 10.52
C PHE A 39 3.80 -9.52 9.60
N TYR A 40 4.01 -8.31 10.12
CA TYR A 40 4.53 -7.18 9.36
C TYR A 40 5.69 -6.57 10.16
N PRO A 41 6.87 -6.31 9.55
CA PRO A 41 7.86 -5.49 10.20
C PRO A 41 7.28 -4.08 10.40
N GLU A 42 7.21 -3.61 11.65
CA GLU A 42 6.97 -2.20 11.93
C GLU A 42 8.16 -1.41 11.41
N THR A 43 7.97 -0.67 10.32
CA THR A 43 8.96 0.30 9.87
C THR A 43 8.25 1.50 9.25
N PRO A 44 8.45 2.72 9.79
CA PRO A 44 9.30 3.07 10.92
C PRO A 44 8.63 2.77 12.28
N PRO A 45 9.40 2.70 13.38
CA PRO A 45 8.83 2.61 14.73
C PRO A 45 7.89 3.79 15.01
N ILE A 46 6.86 3.53 15.81
CA ILE A 46 5.96 4.56 16.35
C ILE A 46 6.80 5.50 17.20
N SER A 47 7.05 6.72 16.72
CA SER A 47 7.60 7.77 17.58
C SER A 47 6.54 8.14 18.62
N SER A 48 6.93 8.24 19.89
CA SER A 48 6.08 8.68 20.99
C SER A 48 5.27 9.92 20.58
N SER A 49 3.94 9.80 20.62
CA SER A 49 3.01 10.89 20.34
C SER A 49 3.31 12.09 21.23
N ALA A 50 3.80 13.18 20.63
CA ALA A 50 3.73 14.48 21.28
C ALA A 50 2.28 14.95 21.27
N SER A 51 1.79 15.39 22.43
CA SER A 51 0.46 15.93 22.64
C SER A 51 0.15 17.09 21.69
N GLU A 52 -1.12 17.19 21.28
CA GLU A 52 -1.70 18.35 20.60
C GLU A 52 -1.38 19.63 21.37
N SER A 53 -0.47 20.45 20.83
CA SER A 53 -0.29 21.84 21.26
C SER A 53 0.26 22.66 20.10
N ASP A 54 -0.24 23.89 20.02
CA ASP A 54 -0.10 24.82 18.90
C ASP A 54 1.36 25.08 18.49
N LEU A 55 1.59 25.08 17.18
CA LEU A 55 2.85 25.40 16.53
C LEU A 55 3.19 26.89 16.72
N ALA A 56 4.04 27.22 17.68
CA ALA A 56 4.70 28.53 17.74
C ALA A 56 6.13 28.40 17.21
N LEU A 57 6.41 28.97 16.04
CA LEU A 57 7.74 28.96 15.40
C LEU A 57 8.30 30.38 15.30
N SER A 58 9.63 30.52 15.42
CA SER A 58 10.34 31.81 15.32
C SER A 58 11.03 31.96 13.96
N PHE A 59 10.93 33.16 13.37
CA PHE A 59 11.20 33.38 11.93
C PHE A 59 12.58 33.97 11.62
N ILE A 60 13.18 33.50 10.53
CA ILE A 60 14.34 34.11 9.86
C ILE A 60 13.84 34.82 8.59
N ASN A 61 14.07 36.14 8.51
CA ASN A 61 13.56 37.00 7.43
C ASN A 61 14.66 37.30 6.40
N THR A 62 14.60 36.71 5.20
CA THR A 62 15.46 37.05 4.06
C THR A 62 14.65 37.12 2.76
N LYS A 63 14.97 38.08 1.88
CA LYS A 63 14.26 38.39 0.62
C LYS A 63 14.94 37.72 -0.58
N GLY A 64 14.15 37.13 -1.48
CA GLY A 64 14.51 36.89 -2.89
C GLY A 64 14.51 35.41 -3.32
N PHE A 65 14.02 35.15 -4.54
CA PHE A 65 14.26 33.90 -5.26
C PHE A 65 15.77 33.77 -5.49
N GLU A 66 16.40 32.68 -5.03
CA GLU A 66 17.81 32.40 -5.31
C GLU A 66 17.98 31.91 -6.75
N ASP A 67 19.03 32.40 -7.44
CA ASP A 67 19.38 32.02 -8.82
C ASP A 67 19.75 30.53 -8.97
N ASN A 68 19.92 29.79 -7.87
CA ASN A 68 20.30 28.37 -7.88
C ASN A 68 19.50 27.57 -6.83
N PRO A 69 18.29 27.07 -7.15
CA PRO A 69 17.43 26.40 -6.19
C PRO A 69 18.05 25.09 -5.70
N ILE A 70 18.01 24.89 -4.38
CA ILE A 70 18.33 23.64 -3.70
C ILE A 70 17.03 22.96 -3.29
N VAL A 71 16.87 21.68 -3.67
CA VAL A 71 15.69 20.88 -3.42
C VAL A 71 15.95 19.92 -2.27
N ALA A 72 15.18 20.00 -1.20
CA ALA A 72 15.14 19.01 -0.14
C ALA A 72 14.01 18.02 -0.38
N VAL A 73 14.28 16.72 -0.26
CA VAL A 73 13.28 15.66 -0.27
C VAL A 73 13.20 15.05 1.13
N LEU A 74 12.07 15.20 1.81
CA LEU A 74 11.85 14.69 3.16
C LEU A 74 11.13 13.34 3.11
N GLY A 75 11.75 12.33 3.70
CA GLY A 75 11.35 10.92 3.57
C GLY A 75 11.91 10.34 2.29
N VAL A 76 12.99 9.56 2.37
CA VAL A 76 13.70 8.97 1.22
C VAL A 76 13.53 7.45 1.18
N GLY A 77 12.31 7.01 1.50
CA GLY A 77 11.81 5.67 1.19
C GLY A 77 11.67 5.44 -0.33
N TYR A 78 10.76 4.57 -0.74
CA TYR A 78 10.61 4.22 -2.16
C TYR A 78 10.38 5.44 -3.06
N VAL A 79 9.33 6.23 -2.79
CA VAL A 79 8.98 7.43 -3.57
C VAL A 79 10.06 8.50 -3.47
N GLY A 80 10.47 8.86 -2.24
CA GLY A 80 11.45 9.92 -2.05
C GLY A 80 12.81 9.63 -2.67
N SER A 81 13.25 8.37 -2.69
CA SER A 81 14.51 8.01 -3.36
C SER A 81 14.45 8.25 -4.87
N HIS A 82 13.29 8.02 -5.51
CA HIS A 82 13.08 8.37 -6.91
C HIS A 82 13.00 9.87 -7.14
N LEU A 83 12.37 10.64 -6.23
CA LEU A 83 12.40 12.10 -6.30
C LEU A 83 13.83 12.64 -6.20
N VAL A 84 14.65 12.09 -5.30
CA VAL A 84 16.07 12.45 -5.18
C VAL A 84 16.81 12.23 -6.51
N GLU A 85 16.68 11.05 -7.10
CA GLU A 85 17.31 10.72 -8.39
C GLU A 85 16.80 11.59 -9.54
N THR A 86 15.51 11.89 -9.57
CA THR A 86 14.90 12.60 -10.69
C THR A 86 15.29 14.07 -10.67
N PHE A 87 15.23 14.73 -9.51
CA PHE A 87 15.57 16.14 -9.35
C PHE A 87 17.09 16.42 -9.39
N SER A 88 17.93 15.46 -9.00
CA SER A 88 19.40 15.63 -8.96
C SER A 88 20.06 15.81 -10.33
N ASN A 89 19.33 15.50 -11.41
CA ASN A 89 19.77 15.75 -12.78
C ASN A 89 19.79 17.25 -13.14
N ASN A 90 19.03 18.07 -12.42
CA ASN A 90 18.87 19.50 -12.71
C ASN A 90 19.22 20.40 -11.52
N PHE A 91 19.23 19.85 -10.30
CA PHE A 91 19.39 20.62 -9.07
C PHE A 91 20.33 19.94 -8.08
N ARG A 92 20.84 20.72 -7.13
CA ARG A 92 21.42 20.16 -5.91
C ARG A 92 20.28 19.65 -5.03
N VAL A 93 20.38 18.41 -4.58
CA VAL A 93 19.34 17.73 -3.82
C VAL A 93 19.85 17.28 -2.46
N ILE A 94 19.05 17.54 -1.42
CA ILE A 94 19.26 17.04 -0.07
C ILE A 94 18.19 16.01 0.22
N GLY A 95 18.56 14.74 0.29
CA GLY A 95 17.67 13.70 0.80
C GLY A 95 17.69 13.69 2.32
N PHE A 96 16.54 13.72 2.97
CA PHE A 96 16.42 13.70 4.42
C PHE A 96 15.58 12.52 4.91
N ASP A 97 16.12 11.74 5.85
CA ASP A 97 15.37 10.70 6.56
C ASP A 97 15.68 10.69 8.04
N VAL A 98 14.70 10.32 8.86
CA VAL A 98 14.89 10.09 10.29
C VAL A 98 15.59 8.75 10.57
N SER A 99 15.49 7.79 9.64
CA SER A 99 16.17 6.50 9.76
C SER A 99 17.66 6.62 9.43
N SER A 100 18.50 6.51 10.46
CA SER A 100 19.96 6.53 10.26
C SER A 100 20.47 5.38 9.39
N GLU A 101 19.78 4.23 9.42
CA GLU A 101 20.08 3.09 8.55
C GLU A 101 19.80 3.43 7.10
N ARG A 102 18.62 3.99 6.83
CA ARG A 102 18.26 4.42 5.47
C ARG A 102 19.23 5.47 4.93
N VAL A 103 19.66 6.40 5.78
CA VAL A 103 20.65 7.42 5.42
C VAL A 103 22.01 6.80 5.07
N ARG A 104 22.45 5.78 5.82
CA ARG A 104 23.70 5.06 5.49
C ARG A 104 23.62 4.35 4.14
N GLU A 105 22.55 3.58 3.92
CA GLU A 105 22.32 2.87 2.65
C GLU A 105 22.36 3.81 1.45
N LEU A 106 21.69 4.96 1.55
CA LEU A 106 21.61 5.91 0.44
C LEU A 106 22.89 6.74 0.27
N ASN A 107 23.63 7.02 1.34
CA ASN A 107 24.95 7.63 1.21
C ASN A 107 25.91 6.71 0.47
N GLU A 108 25.93 5.41 0.77
CA GLU A 108 26.73 4.43 0.00
C GLU A 108 26.32 4.39 -1.48
N LYS A 109 25.00 4.42 -1.75
CA LYS A 109 24.47 4.42 -3.12
C LYS A 109 24.85 5.68 -3.92
N TYR A 110 24.87 6.85 -3.27
CA TYR A 110 25.04 8.14 -3.94
C TYR A 110 26.39 8.82 -3.68
N ASP A 111 27.36 8.14 -3.07
CA ASP A 111 28.69 8.66 -2.70
C ASP A 111 29.43 9.36 -3.86
N THR A 112 29.18 8.91 -5.10
CA THR A 112 29.83 9.44 -6.31
C THR A 112 29.05 10.55 -7.01
N ILE A 113 27.85 10.91 -6.54
CA ILE A 113 26.96 11.88 -7.18
C ILE A 113 27.02 13.20 -6.42
N SER A 114 27.86 14.13 -6.88
CA SER A 114 28.11 15.41 -6.20
C SER A 114 26.87 16.32 -6.05
N SER A 115 25.82 16.10 -6.85
CA SER A 115 24.57 16.86 -6.74
C SER A 115 23.64 16.33 -5.63
N ILE A 116 23.94 15.19 -5.00
CA ILE A 116 23.11 14.58 -3.95
C ILE A 116 23.87 14.58 -2.62
N SER A 117 23.19 14.96 -1.54
CA SER A 117 23.64 14.73 -0.17
C SER A 117 22.51 14.11 0.63
N ILE A 118 22.78 13.06 1.42
CA ILE A 118 21.77 12.43 2.29
C ILE A 118 22.09 12.71 3.75
N SER A 119 21.10 13.20 4.50
CA SER A 119 21.26 13.62 5.90
C SER A 119 20.10 13.14 6.78
N SER A 120 20.38 12.98 8.08
CA SER A 120 19.38 12.84 9.15
C SER A 120 19.37 14.03 10.10
N ASN A 121 20.14 15.07 9.81
CA ASN A 121 20.21 16.29 10.61
C ASN A 121 19.33 17.39 10.01
N PRO A 122 18.24 17.81 10.69
CA PRO A 122 17.33 18.84 10.18
C PRO A 122 18.02 20.16 9.82
N ARG A 123 19.14 20.51 10.48
CA ARG A 123 19.84 21.78 10.22
C ARG A 123 20.40 21.87 8.80
N ASP A 124 20.71 20.74 8.18
CA ASP A 124 21.26 20.69 6.82
C ASP A 124 20.21 21.11 5.78
N LEU A 125 18.92 21.09 6.14
CA LEU A 125 17.81 21.54 5.32
C LEU A 125 17.71 23.08 5.22
N ALA A 126 18.37 23.85 6.09
CA ALA A 126 18.25 25.32 6.13
C ALA A 126 18.76 26.03 4.86
N GLN A 127 19.60 25.34 4.07
CA GLN A 127 20.08 25.84 2.78
C GLN A 127 19.06 25.60 1.64
N ALA A 128 18.05 24.75 1.85
CA ALA A 128 17.08 24.42 0.82
C ALA A 128 16.10 25.58 0.56
N THR A 129 15.63 25.63 -0.68
CA THR A 129 14.62 26.60 -1.16
C THR A 129 13.29 25.92 -1.45
N HIS A 130 13.34 24.64 -1.83
CA HIS A 130 12.18 23.85 -2.21
C HIS A 130 12.18 22.57 -1.37
N PHE A 131 11.04 22.20 -0.82
CA PHE A 131 10.86 21.08 0.09
C PHE A 131 9.78 20.15 -0.46
N LEU A 132 10.16 18.95 -0.87
CA LEU A 132 9.27 17.91 -1.37
C LEU A 132 9.04 16.89 -0.25
N ILE A 133 7.83 16.79 0.26
CA ILE A 133 7.51 15.94 1.41
C ILE A 133 6.91 14.63 0.94
N SER A 134 7.68 13.54 1.08
CA SER A 134 7.34 12.18 0.65
C SER A 134 7.46 11.18 1.81
N VAL A 135 6.92 11.54 2.97
CA VAL A 135 6.87 10.69 4.16
C VAL A 135 5.64 9.77 4.16
N PRO A 136 5.65 8.65 4.90
CA PRO A 136 4.49 7.77 4.97
C PRO A 136 3.26 8.48 5.54
N THR A 137 2.10 8.16 4.98
CA THR A 137 0.81 8.28 5.64
C THR A 137 0.31 6.86 5.84
N LEU A 138 0.08 6.46 7.07
CA LEU A 138 -0.22 5.07 7.39
C LEU A 138 -1.73 4.87 7.58
N LEU A 139 -2.16 3.63 7.43
CA LEU A 139 -3.51 3.22 7.81
C LEU A 139 -3.39 2.46 9.14
N ARG A 140 -4.12 2.90 10.15
CA ARG A 140 -4.17 2.20 11.45
C ARG A 140 -5.00 0.92 11.35
N PRO A 141 -4.90 0.00 12.33
CA PRO A 141 -5.73 -1.22 12.37
C PRO A 141 -7.24 -0.95 12.32
N ASP A 142 -7.68 0.18 12.88
CA ASP A 142 -9.08 0.65 12.85
C ASP A 142 -9.47 1.35 11.53
N ARG A 143 -8.56 1.38 10.55
CA ARG A 143 -8.70 2.00 9.22
C ARG A 143 -8.76 3.52 9.22
N THR A 144 -8.37 4.17 10.32
CA THR A 144 -8.15 5.62 10.33
C THR A 144 -6.78 5.97 9.72
N ILE A 145 -6.67 7.17 9.16
CA ILE A 145 -5.43 7.65 8.54
C ILE A 145 -4.51 8.25 9.61
N ASP A 146 -3.28 7.77 9.66
CA ASP A 146 -2.22 8.35 10.46
C ASP A 146 -1.43 9.38 9.65
N SER A 147 -1.51 10.64 10.08
CA SER A 147 -0.81 11.78 9.47
C SER A 147 0.38 12.27 10.31
N SER A 148 0.78 11.54 11.37
CA SER A 148 1.83 11.97 12.30
C SER A 148 3.17 12.28 11.60
N TYR A 149 3.65 11.40 10.73
CA TYR A 149 4.90 11.63 9.98
C TYR A 149 4.83 12.86 9.07
N LEU A 150 3.69 13.10 8.42
CA LEU A 150 3.48 14.28 7.59
C LEU A 150 3.50 15.57 8.42
N ARG A 151 2.83 15.58 9.57
CA ARG A 151 2.83 16.71 10.50
C ARG A 151 4.23 16.99 11.04
N GLU A 152 4.99 15.95 11.37
CA GLU A 152 6.36 16.07 11.86
C GLU A 152 7.33 16.58 10.78
N ALA A 153 7.14 16.15 9.53
CA ALA A 153 7.88 16.70 8.39
C ALA A 153 7.56 18.19 8.18
N LEU A 154 6.30 18.58 8.23
CA LEU A 154 5.88 19.99 8.14
C LEU A 154 6.44 20.83 9.28
N ARG A 155 6.44 20.31 10.51
CA ARG A 155 7.07 20.96 11.67
C ARG A 155 8.56 21.17 11.45
N THR A 156 9.25 20.14 10.97
CA THR A 156 10.68 20.21 10.63
C THR A 156 10.96 21.28 9.58
N VAL A 157 10.16 21.31 8.51
CA VAL A 157 10.24 22.36 7.47
C VAL A 157 10.00 23.74 8.07
N GLY A 158 8.97 23.92 8.88
CA GLY A 158 8.67 25.21 9.51
C GLY A 158 9.79 25.76 10.40
N MET A 159 10.64 24.90 10.98
CA MET A 159 11.79 25.31 11.79
C MET A 159 13.00 25.80 10.97
N VAL A 160 13.12 25.39 9.71
CA VAL A 160 14.37 25.55 8.92
C VAL A 160 14.15 26.32 7.62
N ALA A 161 12.95 26.26 7.06
CA ALA A 161 12.58 26.96 5.85
C ALA A 161 12.43 28.46 6.12
N ARG A 162 12.81 29.26 5.12
CA ARG A 162 12.70 30.71 5.14
C ARG A 162 11.49 31.18 4.35
N ARG A 163 11.01 32.38 4.64
CA ARG A 163 9.93 33.01 3.86
C ARG A 163 10.26 32.98 2.36
N GLY A 164 9.27 32.66 1.53
CA GLY A 164 9.42 32.48 0.08
C GLY A 164 9.93 31.10 -0.35
N SER A 165 10.19 30.17 0.57
CA SER A 165 10.44 28.77 0.22
C SER A 165 9.19 28.12 -0.39
N THR A 166 9.39 27.10 -1.22
CA THR A 166 8.31 26.31 -1.84
C THR A 166 8.18 24.96 -1.17
N ILE A 167 6.99 24.60 -0.70
CA ILE A 167 6.73 23.35 0.01
C ILE A 167 5.66 22.59 -0.77
N VAL A 168 5.97 21.35 -1.16
CA VAL A 168 5.08 20.50 -1.94
C VAL A 168 4.88 19.19 -1.21
N ILE A 169 3.63 18.85 -0.93
CA ILE A 169 3.30 17.50 -0.44
C ILE A 169 3.29 16.55 -1.65
N GLU A 170 4.07 15.49 -1.56
CA GLU A 170 4.15 14.38 -2.53
C GLU A 170 3.50 13.10 -1.97
N SER A 171 3.45 12.99 -0.64
CA SER A 171 2.75 11.94 0.10
C SER A 171 1.28 11.83 -0.33
N SER A 172 0.75 10.61 -0.41
CA SER A 172 -0.69 10.42 -0.60
C SER A 172 -1.45 10.91 0.63
N VAL A 173 -2.52 11.67 0.45
CA VAL A 173 -3.32 12.21 1.56
C VAL A 173 -4.81 12.12 1.26
N ALA A 174 -5.66 12.27 2.29
CA ALA A 174 -7.09 12.41 2.08
C ALA A 174 -7.40 13.77 1.43
N VAL A 175 -8.55 13.85 0.75
CA VAL A 175 -8.96 15.09 0.06
C VAL A 175 -9.14 16.22 1.09
N GLY A 176 -8.51 17.37 0.85
CA GLY A 176 -8.49 18.55 1.71
C GLY A 176 -7.34 18.59 2.73
N MET A 177 -6.57 17.50 2.88
CA MET A 177 -5.57 17.41 3.93
C MET A 177 -4.34 18.29 3.66
N THR A 178 -3.92 18.49 2.41
CA THR A 178 -2.85 19.45 2.07
C THR A 178 -3.23 20.83 2.55
N ARG A 179 -4.44 21.30 2.20
CA ARG A 179 -4.93 22.61 2.63
C ARG A 179 -4.99 22.73 4.14
N GLN A 180 -5.54 21.71 4.81
CA GLN A 180 -5.68 21.70 6.27
C GLN A 180 -4.33 21.78 6.99
N LEU A 181 -3.32 21.05 6.51
CA LEU A 181 -2.04 20.93 7.21
C LEU A 181 -1.00 21.95 6.78
N LEU A 182 -0.88 22.20 5.48
CA LEU A 182 0.12 23.09 4.92
C LEU A 182 -0.38 24.53 4.75
N GLY A 183 -1.69 24.74 4.56
CA GLY A 183 -2.28 26.08 4.36
C GLY A 183 -1.96 27.08 5.47
N PRO A 184 -2.24 26.77 6.75
CA PRO A 184 -1.94 27.67 7.87
C PRO A 184 -0.45 28.01 7.98
N LEU A 185 0.41 26.99 7.85
CA LEU A 185 1.86 27.17 7.88
C LEU A 185 2.34 28.04 6.71
N ALA A 186 1.76 27.86 5.53
CA ALA A 186 2.11 28.63 4.34
C ALA A 186 1.74 30.11 4.48
N GLU A 187 0.54 30.41 5.00
CA GLU A 187 0.08 31.77 5.25
C GLU A 187 0.96 32.47 6.29
N GLU A 188 1.19 31.82 7.44
CA GLU A 188 1.95 32.37 8.55
C GLU A 188 3.42 32.63 8.16
N CYS A 189 4.08 31.64 7.57
CA CYS A 189 5.49 31.73 7.23
C CYS A 189 5.73 32.46 5.89
N GLY A 190 4.69 32.67 5.07
CA GLY A 190 4.81 33.17 3.70
C GLY A 190 5.54 32.21 2.78
N PHE A 191 5.20 30.92 2.85
CA PHE A 191 5.71 29.89 1.95
C PHE A 191 4.83 29.75 0.72
N PHE A 192 5.44 29.52 -0.44
CA PHE A 192 4.70 28.96 -1.56
C PHE A 192 4.36 27.50 -1.24
N ALA A 193 3.14 27.07 -1.53
CA ALA A 193 2.65 25.80 -1.02
C ALA A 193 1.75 25.07 -2.00
N GLY A 194 1.81 23.75 -2.02
CA GLY A 194 0.98 22.95 -2.90
C GLY A 194 1.12 21.46 -2.75
N MET A 195 0.62 20.74 -3.75
CA MET A 195 0.55 19.28 -3.79
C MET A 195 0.90 18.79 -5.19
N SER A 196 1.65 17.70 -5.25
CA SER A 196 1.92 16.95 -6.47
C SER A 196 1.92 15.46 -6.17
N PRO A 197 0.90 14.68 -6.54
CA PRO A 197 0.87 13.26 -6.23
C PRO A 197 1.90 12.48 -7.05
N GLU A 198 2.55 11.49 -6.42
CA GLU A 198 3.32 10.46 -7.12
C GLU A 198 2.40 9.51 -7.90
N ARG A 199 2.78 9.14 -9.13
CA ARG A 199 2.02 8.28 -10.06
C ARG A 199 2.84 7.11 -10.63
N VAL A 200 4.10 6.92 -10.20
CA VAL A 200 4.96 5.80 -10.60
C VAL A 200 4.37 4.45 -10.17
N ASP A 201 4.50 3.45 -11.05
CA ASP A 201 4.14 2.05 -10.80
C ASP A 201 5.39 1.25 -10.36
N PRO A 202 5.40 0.65 -9.15
CA PRO A 202 6.59 -0.01 -8.62
C PRO A 202 7.19 -1.07 -9.55
N GLY A 203 8.49 -0.99 -9.81
CA GLY A 203 9.23 -1.95 -10.65
C GLY A 203 9.01 -1.80 -12.16
N ARG A 204 8.15 -0.87 -12.62
CA ARG A 204 7.97 -0.58 -14.04
C ARG A 204 9.10 0.36 -14.52
N LYS A 205 9.75 -0.01 -15.64
CA LYS A 205 10.85 0.78 -16.24
C LYS A 205 10.41 1.70 -17.39
N HIS A 206 9.23 1.45 -17.97
CA HIS A 206 8.68 2.24 -19.09
C HIS A 206 7.19 2.55 -18.91
N PRO A 207 6.73 3.79 -19.19
CA PRO A 207 7.54 4.95 -19.60
C PRO A 207 8.50 5.43 -18.49
N SER A 208 9.49 6.27 -18.83
CA SER A 208 10.40 6.86 -17.83
C SER A 208 9.63 7.73 -16.85
N VAL A 209 10.17 7.96 -15.65
CA VAL A 209 9.50 8.78 -14.63
C VAL A 209 9.23 10.20 -15.14
N GLN A 210 10.18 10.79 -15.89
CA GLN A 210 10.10 12.14 -16.43
C GLN A 210 9.01 12.32 -17.50
N SER A 211 8.64 11.25 -18.21
CA SER A 211 7.63 11.30 -19.28
C SER A 211 6.21 11.04 -18.78
N ILE A 212 6.04 10.57 -17.53
CA ILE A 212 4.72 10.49 -16.89
C ILE A 212 4.23 11.91 -16.62
N PRO A 213 3.05 12.33 -17.14
CA PRO A 213 2.56 13.68 -16.88
C PRO A 213 2.41 13.96 -15.38
N LYS A 214 3.08 15.01 -14.91
CA LYS A 214 3.15 15.34 -13.49
C LYS A 214 2.03 16.33 -13.14
N ILE A 215 1.08 15.86 -12.32
CA ILE A 215 0.01 16.70 -11.78
C ILE A 215 0.63 17.64 -10.73
N ILE A 216 0.38 18.93 -10.83
CA ILE A 216 0.81 19.91 -9.82
C ILE A 216 -0.35 20.85 -9.48
N SER A 217 -0.34 21.36 -8.26
CA SER A 217 -1.32 22.33 -7.77
C SER A 217 -0.67 23.24 -6.74
N GLY A 218 -1.08 24.51 -6.72
CA GLY A 218 -0.71 25.47 -5.69
C GLY A 218 -1.90 25.81 -4.79
N LEU A 219 -1.62 26.24 -3.57
CA LEU A 219 -2.56 26.92 -2.69
C LEU A 219 -2.63 28.42 -3.03
N ASP A 220 -2.86 28.74 -4.31
CA ASP A 220 -2.81 30.13 -4.81
C ASP A 220 -3.90 31.03 -4.22
N ASP A 221 -4.97 30.45 -3.68
CA ASP A 221 -6.00 31.18 -2.95
C ASP A 221 -5.56 31.60 -1.53
N ILE A 222 -4.52 30.96 -0.98
CA ILE A 222 -3.90 31.31 0.31
C ILE A 222 -2.62 32.12 0.08
N VAL A 223 -1.72 31.63 -0.78
CA VAL A 223 -0.45 32.28 -1.12
C VAL A 223 -0.32 32.37 -2.64
N PRO A 224 -0.68 33.52 -3.25
CA PRO A 224 -0.61 33.72 -4.69
C PRO A 224 0.81 33.53 -5.25
N GLY A 225 0.94 32.86 -6.39
CA GLY A 225 2.21 32.52 -7.02
C GLY A 225 2.74 31.13 -6.63
N SER A 226 1.98 30.37 -5.84
CA SER A 226 2.38 29.03 -5.39
C SER A 226 2.53 28.06 -6.56
N LEU A 227 1.53 27.99 -7.45
CA LEU A 227 1.59 27.13 -8.62
C LEU A 227 2.74 27.52 -9.56
N GLU A 228 3.00 28.81 -9.73
CA GLU A 228 4.12 29.30 -10.55
C GLU A 228 5.47 28.87 -9.95
N SER A 229 5.65 29.04 -8.63
CA SER A 229 6.86 28.64 -7.93
C SER A 229 7.12 27.13 -8.07
N ILE A 230 6.08 26.31 -7.88
CA ILE A 230 6.16 24.85 -8.07
C ILE A 230 6.48 24.54 -9.54
N SER A 231 5.76 25.12 -10.49
CA SER A 231 5.98 24.89 -11.92
C SER A 231 7.42 25.20 -12.35
N SER A 232 8.06 26.21 -11.75
CA SER A 232 9.40 26.68 -12.11
C SER A 232 10.51 25.62 -11.95
N ILE A 233 10.38 24.71 -10.97
CA ILE A 233 11.35 23.62 -10.76
C ILE A 233 10.88 22.33 -11.43
N TYR A 234 9.58 22.01 -11.38
CA TYR A 234 9.05 20.76 -11.93
C TYR A 234 9.15 20.73 -13.47
N SER A 235 9.04 21.88 -14.14
CA SER A 235 9.14 21.96 -15.62
C SER A 235 10.55 21.69 -16.15
N ARG A 236 11.57 21.75 -15.30
CA ARG A 236 12.95 21.34 -15.67
C ARG A 236 13.16 19.83 -15.53
N VAL A 237 12.27 19.14 -14.83
CA VAL A 237 12.43 17.73 -14.44
C VAL A 237 11.49 16.82 -15.22
N PHE A 238 10.24 17.26 -15.43
CA PHE A 238 9.21 16.48 -16.11
C PHE A 238 8.89 17.08 -17.48
N GLU A 239 8.68 16.21 -18.48
CA GLU A 239 8.42 16.61 -19.87
C GLU A 239 7.05 17.27 -20.03
N HIS A 240 6.08 16.84 -19.23
CA HIS A 240 4.69 17.30 -19.29
C HIS A 240 4.15 17.58 -17.89
N LEU A 241 3.83 18.84 -17.63
CA LEU A 241 3.11 19.26 -16.43
C LEU A 241 1.62 19.36 -16.70
N VAL A 242 0.82 18.99 -15.72
CA VAL A 242 -0.64 19.14 -15.72
C VAL A 242 -1.03 19.96 -14.49
N PRO A 243 -1.05 21.29 -14.59
CA PRO A 243 -1.51 22.13 -13.50
C PRO A 243 -3.01 21.95 -13.30
N VAL A 244 -3.43 21.79 -12.04
CA VAL A 244 -4.84 21.74 -11.65
C VAL A 244 -5.17 22.87 -10.68
N SER A 245 -6.45 23.22 -10.59
CA SER A 245 -6.91 24.45 -9.95
C SER A 245 -6.70 24.51 -8.44
N THR A 246 -6.72 23.36 -7.75
CA THR A 246 -6.54 23.30 -6.30
C THR A 246 -5.86 21.99 -5.87
N PRO A 247 -5.27 21.93 -4.67
CA PRO A 247 -4.73 20.69 -4.11
C PRO A 247 -5.75 19.56 -4.02
N GLU A 248 -7.01 19.86 -3.72
CA GLU A 248 -8.07 18.85 -3.64
C GLU A 248 -8.27 18.12 -4.97
N VAL A 249 -8.13 18.81 -6.11
CA VAL A 249 -8.18 18.17 -7.42
C VAL A 249 -6.98 17.23 -7.61
N ALA A 250 -5.79 17.62 -7.16
CA ALA A 250 -4.58 16.79 -7.26
C ALA A 250 -4.67 15.55 -6.35
N GLU A 251 -5.12 15.72 -5.10
CA GLU A 251 -5.34 14.64 -4.13
C GLU A 251 -6.40 13.66 -4.64
N MET A 252 -7.56 14.18 -5.07
CA MET A 252 -8.66 13.38 -5.60
C MET A 252 -8.23 12.61 -6.85
N THR A 253 -7.41 13.19 -7.74
CA THR A 253 -6.91 12.51 -8.94
C THR A 253 -6.17 11.22 -8.57
N LYS A 254 -5.25 11.28 -7.60
CA LYS A 254 -4.50 10.11 -7.14
C LYS A 254 -5.40 9.04 -6.52
N LEU A 255 -6.35 9.46 -5.69
CA LEU A 255 -7.29 8.54 -5.06
C LEU A 255 -8.21 7.90 -6.10
N TYR A 256 -8.70 8.68 -7.06
CA TYR A 256 -9.57 8.20 -8.13
C TYR A 256 -8.88 7.12 -8.98
N GLU A 257 -7.64 7.34 -9.42
CA GLU A 257 -6.86 6.35 -10.16
C GLU A 257 -6.73 5.01 -9.41
N ASN A 258 -6.53 5.06 -8.10
CA ASN A 258 -6.35 3.84 -7.29
C ASN A 258 -7.68 3.17 -6.94
N CYS A 259 -8.71 3.95 -6.63
CA CYS A 259 -10.03 3.46 -6.28
C CYS A 259 -10.75 2.85 -7.49
N GLN A 260 -10.58 3.43 -8.68
CA GLN A 260 -11.05 2.82 -9.93
C GLN A 260 -10.42 1.44 -10.13
N ARG A 261 -9.09 1.32 -9.96
CA ARG A 261 -8.40 0.03 -10.06
C ARG A 261 -8.94 -0.99 -9.06
N MET A 262 -9.17 -0.60 -7.80
CA MET A 262 -9.78 -1.47 -6.79
C MET A 262 -11.15 -2.00 -7.26
N VAL A 263 -12.05 -1.13 -7.72
CA VAL A 263 -13.39 -1.53 -8.20
C VAL A 263 -13.30 -2.43 -9.43
N CYS A 264 -12.44 -2.12 -10.38
CA CYS A 264 -12.30 -2.93 -11.59
C CYS A 264 -11.69 -4.32 -11.30
N ILE A 265 -10.73 -4.42 -10.36
CA ILE A 265 -10.21 -5.71 -9.92
C ILE A 265 -11.29 -6.51 -9.19
N ALA A 266 -12.08 -5.87 -8.33
CA ALA A 266 -13.19 -6.52 -7.66
C ALA A 266 -14.19 -7.10 -8.66
N TYR A 267 -14.57 -6.33 -9.67
CA TYR A 267 -15.45 -6.79 -10.74
C TYR A 267 -14.84 -7.95 -11.54
N ALA A 268 -13.57 -7.87 -11.93
CA ALA A 268 -12.89 -8.97 -12.63
C ALA A 268 -12.87 -10.26 -11.80
N ASN A 269 -12.68 -10.14 -10.49
CA ASN A 269 -12.71 -11.27 -9.55
C ASN A 269 -14.10 -11.87 -9.38
N GLU A 270 -15.15 -11.05 -9.31
CA GLU A 270 -16.54 -11.55 -9.28
C GLU A 270 -16.92 -12.25 -10.58
N MET A 271 -16.50 -11.71 -11.73
CA MET A 271 -16.66 -12.37 -13.02
C MET A 271 -15.94 -13.73 -13.06
N ALA A 272 -14.75 -13.82 -12.46
CA ALA A 272 -14.03 -15.08 -12.37
C ALA A 272 -14.73 -16.10 -11.47
N ASP A 273 -15.27 -15.67 -10.34
CA ASP A 273 -16.06 -16.53 -9.46
C ASP A 273 -17.34 -17.01 -10.15
N ALA A 274 -17.99 -16.16 -10.95
CA ALA A 274 -19.17 -16.54 -11.74
C ALA A 274 -18.84 -17.60 -12.81
N CYS A 275 -17.64 -17.58 -13.40
CA CYS A 275 -17.23 -18.58 -14.38
C CYS A 275 -17.14 -20.01 -13.79
N ILE A 276 -16.91 -20.15 -12.48
CA ILE A 276 -16.74 -21.44 -11.80
C ILE A 276 -17.98 -22.32 -11.92
N SER A 277 -19.18 -21.77 -11.71
CA SER A 277 -20.43 -22.53 -11.79
C SER A 277 -20.77 -22.98 -13.22
N HIS A 278 -20.16 -22.35 -14.22
CA HIS A 278 -20.35 -22.66 -15.64
C HIS A 278 -19.22 -23.51 -16.23
N GLY A 279 -18.17 -23.83 -15.47
CA GLY A 279 -17.01 -24.56 -15.98
C GLY A 279 -16.22 -23.79 -17.05
N ILE A 280 -16.28 -22.45 -17.01
CA ILE A 280 -15.61 -21.56 -17.98
C ILE A 280 -14.25 -21.12 -17.42
N ASN A 281 -13.23 -21.02 -18.27
CA ASN A 281 -11.94 -20.45 -17.89
C ASN A 281 -12.04 -18.91 -17.80
N PRO A 282 -11.89 -18.31 -16.60
CA PRO A 282 -12.05 -16.85 -16.45
C PRO A 282 -10.93 -16.05 -17.14
N PHE A 283 -9.73 -16.63 -17.30
CA PHE A 283 -8.64 -15.97 -18.02
C PHE A 283 -8.92 -15.90 -19.52
N GLU A 284 -9.51 -16.94 -20.10
CA GLU A 284 -9.93 -16.96 -21.50
C GLU A 284 -11.01 -15.90 -21.78
N VAL A 285 -11.98 -15.76 -20.87
CA VAL A 285 -13.02 -14.71 -20.95
C VAL A 285 -12.39 -13.33 -20.93
N CYS A 286 -11.45 -13.08 -20.01
CA CYS A 286 -10.76 -11.80 -19.92
C CYS A 286 -9.93 -11.51 -21.17
N ASP A 287 -9.22 -12.51 -21.70
CA ASP A 287 -8.43 -12.40 -22.94
C ASP A 287 -9.31 -12.10 -24.15
N ALA A 288 -10.43 -12.82 -24.30
CA ALA A 288 -11.39 -12.57 -25.38
C ALA A 288 -11.98 -11.16 -25.29
N ALA A 289 -12.40 -10.72 -24.10
CA ALA A 289 -12.94 -9.38 -23.87
C ALA A 289 -11.90 -8.27 -24.14
N SER A 290 -10.63 -8.53 -23.82
CA SER A 290 -9.49 -7.61 -24.03
C SER A 290 -9.22 -7.30 -25.50
N THR A 291 -9.75 -8.10 -26.44
CA THR A 291 -9.63 -7.82 -27.88
C THR A 291 -10.48 -6.63 -28.33
N LYS A 292 -11.45 -6.19 -27.51
CA LYS A 292 -12.33 -5.06 -27.84
C LYS A 292 -11.53 -3.74 -27.74
N PRO A 293 -11.43 -2.94 -28.82
CA PRO A 293 -10.55 -1.78 -28.84
C PRO A 293 -11.10 -0.55 -28.10
N PHE A 294 -12.33 -0.60 -27.59
CA PHE A 294 -12.96 0.52 -26.87
C PHE A 294 -13.91 0.05 -25.77
N GLY A 295 -14.03 0.85 -24.72
CA GLY A 295 -15.02 0.66 -23.65
C GLY A 295 -14.78 -0.57 -22.75
N PHE A 296 -13.72 -1.33 -22.97
CA PHE A 296 -13.28 -2.39 -22.07
C PHE A 296 -11.86 -2.10 -21.60
N MET A 297 -11.69 -2.04 -20.28
CA MET A 297 -10.38 -1.92 -19.64
C MET A 297 -10.09 -3.26 -18.98
N SER A 298 -9.04 -3.92 -19.44
CA SER A 298 -8.69 -5.25 -18.95
C SER A 298 -8.11 -5.20 -17.54
N TYR A 299 -8.71 -5.99 -16.64
CA TYR A 299 -8.17 -6.33 -15.33
C TYR A 299 -8.18 -7.84 -15.18
N MET A 300 -7.03 -8.41 -14.82
CA MET A 300 -6.89 -9.85 -14.66
C MET A 300 -7.43 -10.28 -13.29
N PRO A 301 -8.24 -11.36 -13.23
CA PRO A 301 -8.67 -11.91 -11.96
C PRO A 301 -7.48 -12.53 -11.21
N GLY A 302 -7.61 -12.61 -9.89
CA GLY A 302 -6.67 -13.31 -9.05
C GLY A 302 -7.15 -13.50 -7.61
N ILE A 303 -6.18 -13.74 -6.73
CA ILE A 303 -6.43 -14.10 -5.33
C ILE A 303 -6.93 -12.91 -4.47
N GLY A 304 -6.59 -11.68 -4.85
CA GLY A 304 -6.94 -10.46 -4.11
C GLY A 304 -6.19 -9.25 -4.63
N VAL A 305 -6.12 -8.20 -3.82
CA VAL A 305 -5.45 -6.93 -4.15
C VAL A 305 -4.34 -6.67 -3.14
N GLY A 306 -3.12 -6.46 -3.62
CA GLY A 306 -1.96 -6.18 -2.76
C GLY A 306 -1.22 -4.89 -3.08
N GLY A 307 -0.12 -4.68 -2.37
CA GLY A 307 0.77 -3.52 -2.51
C GLY A 307 0.44 -2.38 -1.55
N HIS A 308 1.15 -1.26 -1.74
CA HIS A 308 1.13 -0.15 -0.79
C HIS A 308 -0.05 0.81 -0.97
N CYS A 309 -0.60 0.93 -2.20
CA CYS A 309 -1.56 1.99 -2.51
C CYS A 309 -2.97 1.49 -2.84
N ILE A 310 -3.11 0.47 -3.70
CA ILE A 310 -4.44 0.03 -4.16
C ILE A 310 -5.32 -0.49 -3.00
N PRO A 311 -4.83 -1.35 -2.08
CA PRO A 311 -5.67 -1.82 -0.98
C PRO A 311 -5.90 -0.76 0.12
N ILE A 312 -5.16 0.35 0.10
CA ILE A 312 -5.12 1.34 1.19
C ILE A 312 -5.84 2.65 0.82
N ASN A 313 -5.59 3.21 -0.37
CA ASN A 313 -6.16 4.49 -0.81
C ASN A 313 -7.71 4.55 -0.82
N PRO A 314 -8.47 3.45 -0.97
CA PRO A 314 -9.91 3.50 -0.76
C PRO A 314 -10.30 4.08 0.61
N PHE A 315 -9.57 3.77 1.68
CA PHE A 315 -9.84 4.32 3.01
C PHE A 315 -9.57 5.82 3.11
N TYR A 316 -8.64 6.33 2.29
CA TYR A 316 -8.35 7.76 2.22
C TYR A 316 -9.48 8.54 1.57
N LEU A 317 -10.12 7.95 0.57
CA LEU A 317 -11.28 8.56 -0.07
C LEU A 317 -12.52 8.44 0.81
N LEU A 318 -12.70 7.29 1.46
CA LEU A 318 -13.84 6.99 2.33
C LEU A 318 -13.80 7.73 3.67
N SER A 319 -12.66 8.29 4.10
CA SER A 319 -12.56 8.99 5.39
C SER A 319 -13.41 10.26 5.46
N ASN A 320 -13.74 10.86 4.32
CA ASN A 320 -14.56 12.08 4.24
C ASN A 320 -15.55 12.08 3.07
N ASN A 321 -15.79 10.93 2.43
CA ASN A 321 -16.80 10.80 1.38
C ASN A 321 -17.57 9.48 1.51
N SER A 322 -18.81 9.47 1.03
CA SER A 322 -19.60 8.24 0.90
C SER A 322 -19.48 7.68 -0.52
N PHE A 323 -18.91 6.48 -0.65
CA PHE A 323 -18.82 5.74 -1.92
C PHE A 323 -19.24 4.28 -1.73
N PRO A 324 -20.55 3.96 -1.75
CA PRO A 324 -21.05 2.62 -1.44
C PRO A 324 -20.48 1.50 -2.32
N LEU A 325 -20.28 1.78 -3.62
CA LEU A 325 -19.66 0.82 -4.55
C LEU A 325 -18.21 0.51 -4.16
N LEU A 326 -17.42 1.55 -3.87
CA LEU A 326 -16.03 1.41 -3.47
C LEU A 326 -15.91 0.68 -2.13
N GLU A 327 -16.73 1.05 -1.15
CA GLU A 327 -16.76 0.39 0.17
C GLU A 327 -17.01 -1.11 0.03
N LYS A 328 -17.99 -1.49 -0.79
CA LYS A 328 -18.29 -2.90 -1.05
C LYS A 328 -17.13 -3.60 -1.75
N ALA A 329 -16.58 -3.01 -2.80
CA ALA A 329 -15.44 -3.56 -3.54
C ALA A 329 -14.23 -3.78 -2.62
N THR A 330 -13.86 -2.76 -1.83
CA THR A 330 -12.76 -2.83 -0.87
C THR A 330 -12.98 -3.92 0.17
N LYS A 331 -14.19 -4.01 0.75
CA LYS A 331 -14.52 -5.05 1.73
C LYS A 331 -14.39 -6.46 1.15
N ILE A 332 -14.96 -6.70 -0.04
CA ILE A 332 -14.89 -8.01 -0.69
C ILE A 332 -13.44 -8.38 -1.01
N MET A 333 -12.65 -7.44 -1.55
CA MET A 333 -11.25 -7.70 -1.92
C MET A 333 -10.35 -7.99 -0.73
N TRP A 334 -10.56 -7.31 0.40
CA TRP A 334 -9.86 -7.61 1.66
C TRP A 334 -10.22 -9.00 2.20
N SER A 335 -11.49 -9.42 2.12
CA SER A 335 -11.91 -10.75 2.61
C SER A 335 -11.63 -11.90 1.63
N ARG A 336 -11.28 -11.60 0.37
CA ARG A 336 -11.19 -12.60 -0.70
C ARG A 336 -10.16 -13.71 -0.43
N PRO A 337 -8.91 -13.42 -0.01
CA PRO A 337 -7.94 -14.48 0.29
C PRO A 337 -8.44 -15.46 1.36
N ALA A 338 -9.04 -14.93 2.43
CA ALA A 338 -9.66 -15.72 3.50
C ALA A 338 -10.77 -16.63 2.97
N ALA A 339 -11.70 -16.07 2.20
CA ALA A 339 -12.80 -16.83 1.61
C ALA A 339 -12.31 -17.93 0.66
N ILE A 340 -11.20 -17.71 -0.07
CA ILE A 340 -10.58 -18.73 -0.91
C ILE A 340 -9.98 -19.86 -0.05
N ALA A 341 -9.27 -19.53 1.03
CA ALA A 341 -8.77 -20.51 1.98
C ALA A 341 -9.91 -21.36 2.56
N GLU A 342 -10.99 -20.73 3.03
CA GLU A 342 -12.17 -21.42 3.58
C GLU A 342 -12.80 -22.38 2.57
N ARG A 343 -12.95 -21.97 1.31
CA ARG A 343 -13.44 -22.85 0.25
C ARG A 343 -12.52 -24.04 0.01
N ALA A 344 -11.21 -23.88 0.15
CA ALA A 344 -10.25 -24.98 0.07
C ALA A 344 -10.45 -25.98 1.21
N VAL A 345 -10.60 -25.44 2.44
CA VAL A 345 -10.87 -26.23 3.66
C VAL A 345 -12.12 -27.10 3.49
N GLU A 346 -13.22 -26.49 3.07
CA GLU A 346 -14.48 -27.19 2.88
C GLU A 346 -14.42 -28.27 1.81
N LYS A 347 -13.72 -28.02 0.69
CA LYS A 347 -13.56 -29.00 -0.38
C LYS A 347 -12.78 -30.21 0.14
N LEU A 348 -11.62 -30.00 0.76
CA LEU A 348 -10.77 -31.08 1.26
C LEU A 348 -11.46 -31.90 2.35
N ASN A 349 -12.19 -31.26 3.27
CA ASN A 349 -12.95 -31.98 4.30
C ASN A 349 -14.08 -32.84 3.72
N ARG A 350 -14.74 -32.40 2.64
CA ARG A 350 -15.78 -33.20 1.96
C ARG A 350 -15.22 -34.45 1.28
N PHE A 351 -14.00 -34.39 0.75
CA PHE A 351 -13.31 -35.55 0.17
C PHE A 351 -12.61 -36.43 1.23
N GLY A 352 -12.36 -35.90 2.43
CA GLY A 352 -11.68 -36.53 3.56
C GLY A 352 -12.42 -37.65 4.30
N LYS A 353 -13.45 -38.29 3.72
CA LYS A 353 -14.05 -39.51 4.28
C LYS A 353 -13.15 -40.76 4.18
N GLY A 354 -11.95 -40.63 3.60
CA GLY A 354 -10.97 -41.72 3.45
C GLY A 354 -9.52 -41.37 3.85
N ALA A 355 -9.29 -40.24 4.53
CA ALA A 355 -7.93 -39.90 4.99
C ALA A 355 -7.46 -40.89 6.06
N VAL A 356 -6.21 -41.35 5.93
CA VAL A 356 -5.52 -42.16 6.95
C VAL A 356 -5.57 -41.40 8.27
N LEU A 357 -6.02 -42.06 9.36
CA LEU A 357 -6.05 -41.46 10.69
C LEU A 357 -4.66 -40.87 11.01
N GLY A 358 -4.55 -39.53 11.08
CA GLY A 358 -3.39 -38.83 11.62
C GLY A 358 -2.56 -37.97 10.66
N SER A 359 -2.80 -37.95 9.34
CA SER A 359 -2.06 -37.05 8.41
C SER A 359 -2.92 -35.89 7.92
N ARG A 360 -2.46 -34.65 8.16
CA ARG A 360 -3.08 -33.43 7.62
C ARG A 360 -2.78 -33.30 6.12
N PRO A 361 -3.71 -32.83 5.28
CA PRO A 361 -3.43 -32.55 3.88
C PRO A 361 -2.34 -31.48 3.74
N ARG A 362 -1.47 -31.65 2.75
CA ARG A 362 -0.35 -30.77 2.46
C ARG A 362 -0.73 -29.74 1.41
N ILE A 363 -0.53 -28.47 1.72
CA ILE A 363 -0.81 -27.35 0.83
C ILE A 363 0.50 -26.59 0.55
N LEU A 364 0.74 -26.30 -0.72
CA LEU A 364 1.78 -25.38 -1.15
C LEU A 364 1.16 -24.07 -1.65
N VAL A 365 1.62 -22.94 -1.12
CA VAL A 365 1.26 -21.59 -1.63
C VAL A 365 2.44 -21.01 -2.40
N VAL A 366 2.25 -20.79 -3.69
CA VAL A 366 3.28 -20.29 -4.62
C VAL A 366 3.01 -18.82 -4.93
N GLY A 367 4.04 -17.98 -4.74
CA GLY A 367 3.97 -16.54 -4.96
C GLY A 367 3.48 -15.80 -3.71
N MET A 368 4.42 -15.28 -2.94
CA MET A 368 4.19 -14.61 -1.66
C MET A 368 4.37 -13.10 -1.77
N ALA A 369 5.15 -12.59 -2.71
CA ALA A 369 5.22 -11.16 -2.96
C ALA A 369 3.87 -10.63 -3.50
N PHE A 370 3.61 -9.33 -3.32
CA PHE A 370 2.39 -8.73 -3.88
C PHE A 370 2.46 -8.49 -5.41
N LYS A 371 3.67 -8.45 -5.99
CA LYS A 371 3.91 -8.17 -7.42
C LYS A 371 5.14 -8.94 -7.92
N ALA A 372 5.05 -9.48 -9.14
CA ALA A 372 6.16 -10.18 -9.77
C ALA A 372 7.38 -9.26 -9.96
N GLY A 373 8.57 -9.82 -9.74
CA GLY A 373 9.84 -9.10 -9.79
C GLY A 373 10.13 -8.27 -8.55
N GLN A 374 9.36 -8.42 -7.47
CA GLN A 374 9.55 -7.74 -6.19
C GLN A 374 9.50 -8.78 -5.05
N SER A 375 10.14 -8.48 -3.94
CA SER A 375 10.16 -9.29 -2.71
C SER A 375 9.19 -8.79 -1.62
N SER A 376 8.54 -7.64 -1.84
CA SER A 376 7.70 -7.00 -0.83
C SER A 376 6.42 -7.80 -0.54
N LEU A 377 6.12 -7.96 0.75
CA LEU A 377 4.94 -8.64 1.28
C LEU A 377 3.78 -7.68 1.61
N SER A 378 3.90 -6.39 1.29
CA SER A 378 2.90 -5.39 1.69
C SER A 378 1.50 -5.71 1.15
N ASN A 379 0.58 -5.96 2.09
CA ASN A 379 -0.79 -6.41 1.81
C ASN A 379 -0.85 -7.59 0.83
N SER A 380 0.13 -8.50 0.85
CA SER A 380 0.19 -9.59 -0.11
C SER A 380 -1.00 -10.55 0.03
N PRO A 381 -1.81 -10.73 -1.03
CA PRO A 381 -2.92 -11.68 -0.99
C PRO A 381 -2.49 -13.14 -0.84
N GLY A 382 -1.32 -13.53 -1.39
CA GLY A 382 -0.78 -14.88 -1.24
C GLY A 382 -0.36 -15.16 0.21
N LEU A 383 0.22 -14.16 0.88
CA LEU A 383 0.53 -14.23 2.30
C LEU A 383 -0.75 -14.32 3.15
N GLU A 384 -1.76 -13.50 2.87
CA GLU A 384 -3.03 -13.57 3.61
C GLU A 384 -3.72 -14.93 3.42
N LEU A 385 -3.73 -15.49 2.20
CA LEU A 385 -4.21 -16.86 1.95
C LEU A 385 -3.46 -17.88 2.84
N ALA A 386 -2.13 -17.85 2.84
CA ALA A 386 -1.30 -18.78 3.61
C ALA A 386 -1.57 -18.66 5.12
N LYS A 387 -1.68 -17.44 5.64
CA LYS A 387 -2.03 -17.19 7.06
C LYS A 387 -3.37 -17.83 7.43
N HIS A 388 -4.41 -17.63 6.62
CA HIS A 388 -5.73 -18.21 6.89
C HIS A 388 -5.70 -19.75 6.86
N LEU A 389 -4.95 -20.35 5.93
CA LEU A 389 -4.75 -21.80 5.89
C LEU A 389 -4.04 -22.33 7.14
N VAL A 390 -2.98 -21.66 7.60
CA VAL A 390 -2.22 -22.05 8.80
C VAL A 390 -3.07 -21.93 10.07
N VAL A 391 -3.77 -20.80 10.24
CA VAL A 391 -4.61 -20.53 11.42
C VAL A 391 -5.76 -21.54 11.54
N SER A 392 -6.21 -22.13 10.42
CA SER A 392 -7.23 -23.19 10.45
C SER A 392 -6.80 -24.47 11.17
N GLN A 393 -5.48 -24.69 11.33
CA GLN A 393 -4.85 -25.87 11.93
C GLN A 393 -5.23 -27.22 11.29
N GLN A 394 -5.84 -27.20 10.10
CA GLN A 394 -6.29 -28.40 9.39
C GLN A 394 -5.28 -28.91 8.35
N PHE A 395 -4.31 -28.07 7.97
CA PHE A 395 -3.35 -28.35 6.89
C PHE A 395 -1.91 -28.26 7.36
N ASP A 396 -1.04 -28.96 6.65
CA ASP A 396 0.40 -28.71 6.65
C ASP A 396 0.71 -27.75 5.49
N VAL A 397 1.11 -26.51 5.80
CA VAL A 397 1.23 -25.43 4.82
C VAL A 397 2.69 -25.08 4.62
N THR A 398 3.13 -25.15 3.37
CA THR A 398 4.44 -24.67 2.91
C THR A 398 4.22 -23.53 1.91
N TRP A 399 5.20 -22.65 1.74
CA TRP A 399 5.18 -21.63 0.68
C TRP A 399 6.43 -21.63 -0.20
N ALA A 400 6.34 -21.09 -1.41
CA ALA A 400 7.47 -20.92 -2.32
C ALA A 400 7.40 -19.57 -3.05
N ASP A 401 8.49 -18.82 -3.04
CA ASP A 401 8.67 -17.59 -3.82
C ASP A 401 10.18 -17.32 -4.01
N ALA A 402 10.63 -17.16 -5.25
CA ALA A 402 12.05 -17.02 -5.58
C ALA A 402 12.69 -15.71 -5.09
N LEU A 403 11.91 -14.67 -4.77
CA LEU A 403 12.43 -13.37 -4.37
C LEU A 403 12.17 -13.03 -2.90
N VAL A 404 11.24 -13.72 -2.24
CA VAL A 404 10.96 -13.51 -0.81
C VAL A 404 11.88 -14.39 0.03
N ASP A 405 12.63 -13.74 0.92
CA ASP A 405 13.53 -14.40 1.86
C ASP A 405 12.74 -15.16 2.95
N GLU A 406 13.23 -16.33 3.34
CA GLU A 406 12.59 -17.18 4.37
C GLU A 406 12.39 -16.45 5.70
N LEU A 407 13.35 -15.59 6.09
CA LEU A 407 13.30 -14.81 7.32
C LEU A 407 12.17 -13.77 7.32
N SER A 408 11.56 -13.50 6.17
CA SER A 408 10.40 -12.60 6.07
C SER A 408 9.09 -13.25 6.56
N ILE A 409 9.00 -14.58 6.55
CA ILE A 409 7.82 -15.35 7.00
C ILE A 409 8.29 -16.58 7.80
N PRO A 410 8.96 -16.38 8.96
CA PRO A 410 9.53 -17.49 9.73
C PRO A 410 8.48 -18.43 10.32
N GLN A 411 7.22 -18.00 10.38
CA GLN A 411 6.11 -18.77 10.94
C GLN A 411 5.60 -19.88 10.02
N ILE A 412 5.91 -19.82 8.72
CA ILE A 412 5.45 -20.81 7.74
C ILE A 412 6.67 -21.37 7.03
N LYS A 413 6.78 -22.69 6.97
CA LYS A 413 7.91 -23.36 6.33
C LYS A 413 8.02 -22.93 4.86
N ARG A 414 9.20 -22.47 4.43
CA ARG A 414 9.49 -22.21 3.02
C ARG A 414 9.94 -23.52 2.35
N LEU A 415 9.51 -23.74 1.11
CA LEU A 415 10.07 -24.76 0.23
C LEU A 415 11.38 -24.22 -0.35
N PRO A 416 12.54 -24.84 -0.07
CA PRO A 416 13.81 -24.39 -0.64
C PRO A 416 13.82 -24.48 -2.16
N ASP A 417 14.49 -23.55 -2.84
CA ASP A 417 14.53 -23.47 -4.30
C ASP A 417 15.07 -24.76 -4.94
N LYS A 418 16.04 -25.40 -4.29
CA LYS A 418 16.61 -26.70 -4.71
C LYS A 418 15.62 -27.87 -4.62
N GLU A 419 14.54 -27.72 -3.86
CA GLU A 419 13.47 -28.70 -3.70
C GLU A 419 12.27 -28.41 -4.62
N TRP A 420 12.35 -27.36 -5.45
CA TRP A 420 11.39 -27.10 -6.52
C TRP A 420 11.57 -28.10 -7.67
N CYS A 421 11.12 -29.34 -7.46
CA CYS A 421 11.18 -30.41 -8.45
C CYS A 421 9.95 -31.31 -8.40
N LYS A 422 9.71 -32.06 -9.49
CA LYS A 422 8.50 -32.86 -9.68
C LYS A 422 8.21 -33.79 -8.52
N ASP A 423 9.22 -34.54 -8.08
CA ASP A 423 9.07 -35.57 -7.05
C ASP A 423 8.59 -35.00 -5.71
N ILE A 424 9.04 -33.79 -5.35
CA ILE A 424 8.61 -33.10 -4.12
C ILE A 424 7.23 -32.48 -4.31
N LEU A 425 6.97 -31.85 -5.46
CA LEU A 425 5.68 -31.22 -5.74
C LEU A 425 4.53 -32.23 -5.81
N GLU A 426 4.78 -33.47 -6.27
CA GLU A 426 3.81 -34.58 -6.29
C GLU A 426 3.38 -35.05 -4.88
N MET A 427 4.07 -34.60 -3.81
CA MET A 427 3.70 -34.92 -2.43
C MET A 427 2.64 -33.99 -1.82
N TYR A 428 2.26 -32.92 -2.51
CA TYR A 428 1.23 -31.99 -2.05
C TYR A 428 -0.15 -32.44 -2.52
N ASP A 429 -1.19 -32.12 -1.76
CA ASP A 429 -2.58 -32.39 -2.13
C ASP A 429 -3.16 -31.23 -2.96
N ILE A 430 -2.79 -29.99 -2.62
CA ILE A 430 -3.19 -28.78 -3.34
C ILE A 430 -1.99 -27.84 -3.49
N ILE A 431 -1.87 -27.22 -4.66
CA ILE A 431 -0.92 -26.14 -4.93
C ILE A 431 -1.70 -24.90 -5.38
N PHE A 432 -1.62 -23.82 -4.61
CA PHE A 432 -2.17 -22.51 -4.98
C PHE A 432 -1.09 -21.69 -5.67
N VAL A 433 -1.33 -21.24 -6.89
CA VAL A 433 -0.41 -20.31 -7.59
C VAL A 433 -1.01 -18.91 -7.58
N CYS A 434 -0.61 -18.12 -6.59
CA CYS A 434 -1.12 -16.77 -6.34
C CYS A 434 -0.44 -15.72 -7.21
N LEU A 435 0.84 -15.92 -7.51
CA LEU A 435 1.66 -15.03 -8.33
C LEU A 435 2.71 -15.84 -9.08
N LYS A 436 2.90 -15.53 -10.37
CA LYS A 436 4.04 -16.05 -11.14
C LYS A 436 5.28 -15.22 -10.86
N GLN A 437 6.08 -15.66 -9.89
CA GLN A 437 7.31 -14.96 -9.54
C GLN A 437 8.40 -15.19 -10.60
N CYS A 438 9.19 -14.14 -10.86
CA CYS A 438 10.36 -14.24 -11.74
C CYS A 438 11.38 -15.25 -11.17
N GLY A 439 11.94 -16.10 -12.04
CA GLY A 439 12.95 -17.09 -11.65
C GLY A 439 12.40 -18.45 -11.19
N MET A 440 11.08 -18.65 -11.18
CA MET A 440 10.46 -19.97 -10.92
C MET A 440 10.05 -20.66 -12.22
N ASP A 441 10.36 -21.95 -12.35
CA ASP A 441 9.87 -22.79 -13.45
C ASP A 441 8.47 -23.35 -13.10
N LEU A 442 7.43 -22.64 -13.55
CA LEU A 442 6.04 -23.05 -13.33
C LEU A 442 5.52 -24.03 -14.39
N GLU A 443 6.26 -24.30 -15.46
CA GLU A 443 5.84 -25.29 -16.47
C GLU A 443 5.79 -26.70 -15.86
N LEU A 444 6.67 -26.96 -14.88
CA LEU A 444 6.69 -28.18 -14.08
C LEU A 444 5.32 -28.53 -13.47
N LEU A 445 4.51 -27.53 -13.12
CA LEU A 445 3.18 -27.73 -12.52
C LEU A 445 2.20 -28.43 -13.48
N LYS A 446 2.39 -28.30 -14.80
CA LYS A 446 1.55 -28.95 -15.81
C LYS A 446 1.80 -30.46 -15.90
N GLU A 447 2.94 -30.92 -15.40
CA GLU A 447 3.32 -32.33 -15.45
C GLU A 447 2.90 -33.13 -14.22
N LEU A 448 2.40 -32.45 -13.17
CA LEU A 448 2.00 -33.06 -11.91
C LEU A 448 0.70 -33.84 -12.08
N LYS A 449 0.61 -35.00 -11.44
CA LYS A 449 -0.56 -35.89 -11.55
C LYS A 449 -1.40 -35.92 -10.28
N ASN A 450 -0.77 -35.78 -9.11
CA ASN A 450 -1.43 -35.92 -7.82
C ASN A 450 -2.02 -34.60 -7.31
N PRO A 451 -1.25 -33.50 -7.14
CA PRO A 451 -1.79 -32.28 -6.55
C PRO A 451 -2.84 -31.65 -7.44
N LYS A 452 -3.90 -31.15 -6.81
CA LYS A 452 -4.79 -30.21 -7.48
C LYS A 452 -4.10 -28.84 -7.56
N VAL A 453 -3.75 -28.41 -8.76
CA VAL A 453 -3.17 -27.08 -9.01
C VAL A 453 -4.30 -26.07 -9.23
N GLU A 454 -4.40 -25.06 -8.37
CA GLU A 454 -5.31 -23.92 -8.54
C GLU A 454 -4.53 -22.67 -8.97
N MET A 455 -4.69 -22.29 -10.25
CA MET A 455 -4.07 -21.10 -10.83
C MET A 455 -4.93 -19.86 -10.54
N TRP A 456 -4.42 -18.96 -9.69
CA TRP A 456 -5.04 -17.68 -9.33
C TRP A 456 -4.31 -16.47 -9.94
N CYS A 457 -3.49 -16.73 -10.96
CA CYS A 457 -2.82 -15.73 -11.76
C CYS A 457 -2.67 -16.24 -13.19
N ARG A 458 -2.55 -15.30 -14.13
CA ARG A 458 -2.43 -15.59 -15.55
C ARG A 458 -1.10 -16.25 -15.89
#